data_AF-A0A428YWB6-F1
#
_entry.id   AF-A0A428YWB6-F1
#
_cell.length_a   1.000
_cell.length_b   1.000
_cell.length_c   1.000
_cell.angle_alpha   90.00
_cell.angle_beta   90.00
_cell.angle_gamma   90.00
#
_symmetry.space_group_name_H-M   'P 1'
#
loop_
_entity.id
_entity.type
_entity.pdbx_description
1 polymer ?
#
loop_
_entity_poly.entity_id
_entity_poly.type
_entity_poly.pdbx_seq_one_letter_code
_entity_poly.pdbx_strand_id
1 'polypeptide(L)'
;MRGHSGDAMGRPVQQAAERVLVRHLGARVGSASQLSVTMAAISELAMSTLVARGIPLLEARVIVLTVERFTVGHVLEEQAPRPDAEALKDFDMAAFAERHPTAVAAIAEYFGPGRTVDDLFRDCLEVVIAGAAVKAGAAS
;
A
#
# COMPACT_ATOMS: atom_id res chain seq x y z
N MET A 1 -14.31 31.91 -15.62
CA MET A 1 -14.54 30.60 -14.99
C MET A 1 -13.48 29.63 -15.52
N ARG A 2 -12.55 29.17 -14.68
CA ARG A 2 -11.49 28.21 -15.03
C ARG A 2 -11.71 26.90 -14.26
N GLY A 3 -11.47 25.78 -14.93
CA GLY A 3 -10.87 24.56 -14.38
C GLY A 3 -11.80 23.50 -13.79
N HIS A 4 -12.16 22.48 -14.58
CA HIS A 4 -12.65 21.17 -14.12
C HIS A 4 -12.02 20.00 -14.92
N SER A 5 -10.87 20.22 -15.59
CA SER A 5 -10.27 19.22 -16.50
C SER A 5 -9.14 18.38 -15.90
N GLY A 6 -8.76 18.58 -14.63
CA GLY A 6 -7.68 17.81 -13.96
C GLY A 6 -8.11 16.42 -13.45
N ASP A 7 -9.41 16.19 -13.29
CA ASP A 7 -9.96 15.03 -12.57
C ASP A 7 -10.17 13.78 -13.46
N ALA A 8 -10.09 13.95 -14.78
CA ALA A 8 -10.32 12.88 -15.76
C ALA A 8 -9.07 12.04 -16.06
N MET A 9 -7.85 12.57 -15.83
CA MET A 9 -6.58 11.91 -16.17
C MET A 9 -6.00 11.08 -15.01
N GLY A 10 -6.37 11.35 -13.76
CA GLY A 10 -5.85 10.65 -12.58
C GLY A 10 -6.40 9.23 -12.39
N ARG A 11 -7.70 9.02 -12.70
CA ARG A 11 -8.38 7.73 -12.51
C ARG A 11 -7.82 6.57 -13.36
N PRO A 12 -7.48 6.75 -14.64
CA PRO A 12 -6.89 5.68 -15.45
C PRO A 12 -5.49 5.27 -14.99
N VAL A 13 -4.69 6.21 -14.46
CA VAL A 13 -3.34 5.98 -13.91
C VAL A 13 -3.45 5.15 -12.62
N GLN A 14 -4.36 5.54 -11.74
CA GLN A 14 -4.68 4.86 -10.47
C GLN A 14 -5.05 3.39 -10.69
N GLN A 15 -6.01 3.13 -11.58
CA GLN A 15 -6.48 1.76 -11.85
C GLN A 15 -5.45 0.88 -12.57
N ALA A 16 -4.47 1.48 -13.28
CA ALA A 16 -3.42 0.72 -13.96
C ALA A 16 -2.33 0.28 -12.97
N ALA A 17 -1.91 1.17 -12.07
CA ALA A 17 -0.97 0.86 -11.01
C ALA A 17 -1.53 -0.20 -10.04
N GLU A 18 -2.78 -0.02 -9.60
CA GLU A 18 -3.49 -0.97 -8.73
C GLU A 18 -3.52 -2.38 -9.34
N ARG A 19 -3.95 -2.51 -10.61
CA ARG A 19 -4.08 -3.81 -11.28
C ARG A 19 -2.75 -4.55 -11.47
N VAL A 20 -1.65 -3.84 -11.73
CA VAL A 20 -0.32 -4.45 -11.90
C VAL A 20 0.23 -4.92 -10.55
N LEU A 21 0.08 -4.10 -9.51
CA LEU A 21 0.70 -4.30 -8.21
C LEU A 21 -0.07 -5.31 -7.34
N VAL A 22 -1.41 -5.26 -7.34
CA VAL A 22 -2.26 -6.23 -6.60
C VAL A 22 -2.09 -7.65 -7.15
N ARG A 23 -1.87 -7.83 -8.46
CA ARG A 23 -1.88 -9.15 -9.10
C ARG A 23 -0.61 -9.98 -8.86
N HIS A 24 0.54 -9.39 -8.53
CA HIS A 24 1.83 -10.08 -8.62
C HIS A 24 2.65 -10.16 -7.34
N LEU A 25 2.28 -9.43 -6.28
CA LEU A 25 3.12 -9.31 -5.08
C LEU A 25 2.85 -10.38 -4.00
N GLY A 26 2.06 -11.41 -4.31
CA GLY A 26 1.75 -12.55 -3.41
C GLY A 26 2.85 -13.63 -3.32
N ALA A 27 4.12 -13.33 -3.64
CA ALA A 27 5.21 -14.29 -3.54
C ALA A 27 6.03 -14.03 -2.27
N ARG A 28 6.42 -15.09 -1.54
CA ARG A 28 7.30 -15.04 -0.36
C ARG A 28 8.48 -14.10 -0.59
N VAL A 29 8.43 -12.90 -0.01
CA VAL A 29 9.49 -11.91 -0.13
C VAL A 29 10.61 -12.28 0.86
N GLY A 30 11.66 -12.93 0.36
CA GLY A 30 12.95 -12.91 1.03
C GLY A 30 13.58 -11.51 0.92
N SER A 31 14.41 -11.13 1.90
CA SER A 31 15.15 -9.85 2.05
C SER A 31 16.00 -9.40 0.83
N ALA A 32 15.95 -10.08 -0.31
CA ALA A 32 16.69 -9.79 -1.53
C ALA A 32 15.78 -9.55 -2.76
N SER A 33 14.51 -9.18 -2.57
CA SER A 33 13.56 -8.91 -3.67
C SER A 33 14.04 -7.87 -4.68
N GLN A 34 14.90 -6.93 -4.28
CA GLN A 34 15.53 -5.96 -5.20
C GLN A 34 16.49 -6.59 -6.22
N LEU A 35 16.98 -7.81 -5.95
CA LEU A 35 17.80 -8.62 -6.85
C LEU A 35 16.96 -9.65 -7.63
N SER A 36 15.64 -9.67 -7.41
CA SER A 36 14.74 -10.53 -8.17
C SER A 36 14.56 -9.94 -9.57
N VAL A 37 14.92 -10.73 -10.59
CA VAL A 37 14.66 -10.39 -12.00
C VAL A 37 13.17 -10.13 -12.25
N THR A 38 12.29 -10.87 -11.56
CA THR A 38 10.84 -10.69 -11.66
C THR A 38 10.40 -9.35 -11.07
N MET A 39 10.94 -8.96 -9.91
CA MET A 39 10.62 -7.66 -9.32
C MET A 39 11.17 -6.53 -10.19
N ALA A 40 12.41 -6.65 -10.69
CA ALA A 40 12.99 -5.67 -11.59
C ALA A 40 12.13 -5.48 -12.86
N ALA A 41 11.62 -6.56 -13.46
CA ALA A 41 10.73 -6.49 -14.61
C ALA A 41 9.38 -5.81 -14.29
N ILE A 42 8.83 -6.06 -13.10
CA ILE A 42 7.58 -5.42 -12.64
C ILE A 42 7.82 -3.94 -12.36
N SER A 43 8.90 -3.58 -11.67
CA SER A 43 9.27 -2.19 -11.40
C SER A 43 9.51 -1.43 -12.71
N GLU A 44 10.21 -2.03 -13.67
CA GLU A 44 10.45 -1.46 -15.01
C GLU A 44 9.13 -1.21 -15.75
N LEU A 45 8.23 -2.21 -15.78
CA LEU A 45 6.92 -2.08 -16.41
C LEU A 45 6.09 -0.97 -15.73
N ALA A 46 6.07 -0.92 -14.39
CA ALA A 46 5.31 0.06 -13.64
C ALA A 46 5.87 1.49 -13.85
N MET A 47 7.18 1.67 -13.74
CA MET A 47 7.82 2.97 -13.96
C MET A 47 7.64 3.46 -15.40
N SER A 48 7.90 2.62 -16.40
CA SER A 48 7.71 2.97 -17.82
C SER A 48 6.26 3.33 -18.15
N THR A 49 5.30 2.63 -17.55
CA THR A 49 3.86 2.90 -17.68
C THR A 49 3.48 4.29 -17.14
N LEU A 50 4.09 4.72 -16.04
CA LEU A 50 3.89 6.06 -15.46
C LEU A 50 4.57 7.14 -16.30
N VAL A 51 5.80 6.89 -16.77
CA VAL A 51 6.52 7.81 -17.65
C VAL A 51 5.80 8.03 -18.97
N ALA A 52 5.27 6.96 -19.58
CA ALA A 52 4.46 7.05 -20.79
C ALA A 52 3.17 7.87 -20.61
N ARG A 53 2.75 8.12 -19.36
CA ARG A 53 1.60 8.94 -18.99
C ARG A 53 1.99 10.35 -18.49
N GLY A 54 3.25 10.75 -18.70
CA GLY A 54 3.74 12.09 -18.41
C GLY A 54 4.30 12.29 -17.00
N ILE A 55 4.39 11.24 -16.18
CA ILE A 55 5.01 11.35 -14.86
C ILE A 55 6.55 11.39 -15.00
N PRO A 56 7.26 12.35 -14.39
CA PRO A 56 8.72 12.38 -14.43
C PRO A 56 9.35 11.10 -13.88
N LEU A 57 10.41 10.60 -14.51
CA LEU A 57 11.05 9.32 -14.15
C LEU A 57 11.41 9.21 -12.67
N LEU A 58 11.94 10.30 -12.08
CA LEU A 58 12.29 10.33 -10.66
C LEU A 58 11.07 10.13 -9.77
N GLU A 59 9.95 10.75 -10.13
CA GLU A 59 8.70 10.64 -9.38
C GLU A 59 8.06 9.25 -9.59
N ALA A 60 8.03 8.75 -10.83
CA ALA A 60 7.58 7.40 -11.14
C ALA A 60 8.34 6.35 -10.30
N ARG A 61 9.66 6.49 -10.16
CA ARG A 61 10.48 5.63 -9.30
C ARG A 61 10.05 5.70 -7.83
N VAL A 62 9.83 6.90 -7.30
CA VAL A 62 9.42 7.08 -5.90
C VAL A 62 8.04 6.47 -5.64
N ILE A 63 7.10 6.61 -6.58
CA ILE A 63 5.76 6.02 -6.49
C ILE A 63 5.85 4.49 -6.44
N VAL A 64 6.56 3.89 -7.40
CA VAL A 64 6.73 2.43 -7.49
C VAL A 64 7.41 1.87 -6.24
N LEU A 65 8.50 2.50 -5.78
CA LEU A 65 9.19 2.07 -4.56
C LEU A 65 8.32 2.21 -3.31
N THR A 66 7.42 3.19 -3.25
CA THR A 66 6.49 3.35 -2.12
C THR A 66 5.52 2.18 -2.06
N VAL A 67 4.91 1.81 -3.19
CA VAL A 67 3.96 0.68 -3.24
C VAL A 67 4.67 -0.64 -2.97
N GLU A 68 5.87 -0.84 -3.51
CA GLU A 68 6.67 -2.03 -3.22
C GLU A 68 6.96 -2.16 -1.73
N ARG A 69 7.46 -1.09 -1.08
CA ARG A 69 7.78 -1.12 0.36
C ARG A 69 6.56 -1.35 1.22
N PHE A 70 5.43 -0.71 0.89
CA PHE A 70 4.16 -0.93 1.58
C PHE A 70 3.73 -2.40 1.48
N THR A 71 3.82 -2.98 0.28
CA THR A 71 3.39 -4.36 0.04
C THR A 71 4.33 -5.38 0.70
N VAL A 72 5.64 -5.16 0.62
CA VAL A 72 6.62 -6.00 1.32
C VAL A 72 6.38 -5.95 2.83
N GLY A 73 6.13 -4.77 3.40
CA GLY A 73 5.79 -4.62 4.81
C GLY A 73 4.56 -5.44 5.20
N HIS A 74 3.49 -5.34 4.41
CA HIS A 74 2.28 -6.14 4.61
C HIS A 74 2.56 -7.66 4.57
N VAL A 75 3.28 -8.13 3.55
CA VAL A 75 3.61 -9.56 3.40
C VAL A 75 4.49 -10.07 4.56
N LEU A 76 5.40 -9.24 5.08
CA LEU A 76 6.22 -9.60 6.23
C LEU A 76 5.37 -9.74 7.50
N GLU A 77 4.42 -8.83 7.72
CA GLU A 77 3.47 -8.91 8.84
C GLU A 77 2.57 -10.16 8.74
N GLU A 78 2.09 -10.51 7.55
CA GLU A 78 1.31 -11.74 7.35
C GLU A 78 2.10 -13.02 7.61
N GLN A 79 3.40 -13.00 7.30
CA GLN A 79 4.31 -14.13 7.51
C GLN A 79 4.85 -14.20 8.94
N ALA A 80 4.75 -13.11 9.71
CA ALA A 80 5.22 -13.09 11.08
C ALA A 80 4.43 -14.13 11.90
N PRO A 81 5.10 -14.90 12.78
CA PRO A 81 4.40 -15.79 13.69
C PRO A 81 3.37 -15.00 14.51
N ARG A 82 2.11 -15.45 14.49
CA ARG A 82 1.10 -14.85 15.36
C ARG A 82 1.50 -15.12 16.82
N PRO A 83 1.39 -14.13 17.72
CA PRO A 83 1.64 -14.35 19.14
C PRO A 83 0.76 -15.51 19.64
N ASP A 84 1.37 -16.49 20.30
CA ASP A 84 0.64 -17.54 20.97
C ASP A 84 0.21 -17.10 22.38
N ALA A 85 -0.50 -17.98 23.09
CA ALA A 85 -0.99 -17.68 24.45
C ALA A 85 0.16 -17.39 25.43
N GLU A 86 1.33 -18.00 25.25
CA GLU A 86 2.50 -17.75 26.09
C GLU A 86 3.14 -16.39 25.78
N ALA A 87 3.19 -15.98 24.52
CA ALA A 87 3.67 -14.67 24.10
C ALA A 87 2.77 -13.52 24.61
N LEU A 88 1.50 -13.80 24.87
CA LEU A 88 0.52 -12.82 25.34
C LEU A 88 0.26 -12.83 26.86
N LYS A 89 0.84 -13.77 27.61
CA LYS A 89 0.47 -14.00 29.03
C LYS A 89 0.67 -12.80 29.95
N ASP A 90 1.65 -11.96 29.65
CA ASP A 90 1.98 -10.75 30.43
C ASP A 90 1.45 -9.47 29.75
N PHE A 91 0.70 -9.60 28.65
CA PHE A 91 0.12 -8.46 27.95
C PHE A 91 -1.24 -8.07 28.54
N ASP A 92 -1.27 -6.98 29.30
CA ASP A 92 -2.49 -6.41 29.84
C ASP A 92 -3.27 -5.64 28.78
N MET A 93 -4.18 -6.36 28.09
CA MET A 93 -5.08 -5.78 27.08
C MET A 93 -5.96 -4.66 27.65
N ALA A 94 -6.38 -4.74 28.92
CA ALA A 94 -7.27 -3.76 29.52
C ALA A 94 -6.52 -2.43 29.77
N ALA A 95 -5.34 -2.50 30.37
CA ALA A 95 -4.50 -1.33 30.56
C ALA A 95 -3.98 -0.75 29.24
N PHE A 96 -3.75 -1.59 28.22
CA PHE A 96 -3.43 -1.12 26.86
C PHE A 96 -4.59 -0.32 26.26
N ALA A 97 -5.81 -0.82 26.37
CA ALA A 97 -7.00 -0.12 25.86
C ALA A 97 -7.29 1.19 26.59
N GLU A 98 -7.05 1.25 27.91
CA GLU A 98 -7.17 2.49 28.68
C GLU A 98 -6.14 3.54 28.23
N ARG A 99 -4.91 3.12 27.92
CA ARG A 99 -3.82 4.00 27.46
C ARG A 99 -3.95 4.42 25.99
N HIS A 100 -4.58 3.60 25.15
CA HIS A 100 -4.68 3.81 23.71
C HIS A 100 -6.13 3.69 23.18
N PRO A 101 -7.10 4.43 23.74
CA PRO A 101 -8.52 4.22 23.47
C PRO A 101 -8.88 4.48 22.01
N THR A 102 -8.29 5.51 21.39
CA THR A 102 -8.53 5.85 19.98
C THR A 102 -8.07 4.75 19.03
N ALA A 103 -6.89 4.16 19.29
CA ALA A 103 -6.35 3.11 18.44
C ALA A 103 -7.21 1.84 18.53
N VAL A 104 -7.59 1.43 19.75
CA VAL A 104 -8.47 0.28 19.95
C VAL A 104 -9.84 0.50 19.32
N ALA A 105 -10.43 1.68 19.47
CA ALA A 105 -11.70 2.02 18.84
C ALA A 105 -11.62 1.96 17.31
N ALA A 106 -10.58 2.55 16.70
CA ALA A 106 -10.41 2.54 15.25
C ALA A 106 -10.20 1.12 14.69
N ILE A 107 -9.42 0.28 15.37
CA ILE A 107 -9.23 -1.13 14.98
C ILE A 107 -10.56 -1.89 15.07
N ALA A 108 -11.30 -1.73 16.17
CA ALA A 108 -12.57 -2.40 16.37
C ALA A 108 -13.65 -1.94 15.37
N GLU A 109 -13.69 -0.64 15.07
CA GLU A 109 -14.58 -0.07 14.06
C GLU A 109 -14.25 -0.59 12.66
N TYR A 110 -12.97 -0.63 12.30
CA TYR A 110 -12.53 -1.09 11.00
C TYR A 110 -12.85 -2.58 10.75
N PHE A 111 -12.55 -3.43 11.73
CA PHE A 111 -12.78 -4.88 11.65
C PHE A 111 -14.19 -5.28 12.11
N GLY A 112 -15.17 -4.41 11.90
CA GLY A 112 -16.59 -4.76 12.02
C GLY A 112 -16.99 -5.93 11.10
N PRO A 113 -18.24 -6.43 11.22
CA PRO A 113 -18.69 -7.62 10.49
C PRO A 113 -18.44 -7.54 8.98
N GLY A 114 -17.77 -8.56 8.44
CA GLY A 114 -17.53 -8.71 7.00
C GLY A 114 -16.27 -8.03 6.46
N ARG A 115 -15.47 -7.36 7.31
CA ARG A 115 -14.20 -6.75 6.92
C ARG A 115 -13.01 -7.64 7.27
N THR A 116 -12.06 -7.71 6.34
CA THR A 116 -10.91 -8.60 6.40
C THR A 116 -9.59 -7.82 6.39
N VAL A 117 -8.48 -8.51 6.65
CA VAL A 117 -7.14 -7.95 6.53
C VAL A 117 -6.83 -7.60 5.06
N ASP A 118 -7.33 -8.38 4.10
CA ASP A 118 -7.21 -8.08 2.67
C ASP A 118 -7.91 -6.77 2.30
N ASP A 119 -9.06 -6.49 2.92
CA ASP A 119 -9.76 -5.22 2.75
C ASP A 119 -8.92 -4.06 3.32
N LEU A 120 -8.27 -4.25 4.48
CA LEU A 120 -7.33 -3.26 5.04
C LEU A 120 -6.15 -2.98 4.13
N PHE A 121 -5.57 -4.02 3.54
CA PHE A 121 -4.49 -3.86 2.59
C PHE A 121 -4.93 -3.05 1.36
N ARG A 122 -6.08 -3.40 0.78
CA ARG A 122 -6.64 -2.70 -0.38
C ARG A 122 -6.91 -1.23 -0.07
N ASP A 123 -7.60 -0.93 1.02
CA ASP A 123 -7.96 0.43 1.40
C ASP A 123 -6.70 1.29 1.66
N CYS A 124 -5.69 0.72 2.32
CA CYS A 124 -4.41 1.41 2.52
C CYS A 124 -3.67 1.64 1.20
N LEU A 125 -3.69 0.68 0.27
CA LEU A 125 -3.08 0.83 -1.05
C LEU A 125 -3.79 1.91 -1.88
N GLU A 126 -5.11 2.00 -1.80
CA GLU A 126 -5.89 3.06 -2.44
C GLU A 126 -5.46 4.44 -1.93
N VAL A 127 -5.24 4.59 -0.62
CA VAL A 127 -4.72 5.83 -0.02
C VAL A 127 -3.33 6.18 -0.55
N VAL A 128 -2.42 5.21 -0.64
CA VAL A 128 -1.07 5.41 -1.20
C VAL A 128 -1.14 5.89 -2.65
N ILE A 129 -2.00 5.24 -3.47
CA ILE A 129 -2.15 5.59 -4.89
C ILE A 129 -2.80 6.97 -5.05
N ALA A 130 -3.84 7.28 -4.27
CA ALA A 130 -4.50 8.58 -4.29
C ALA A 130 -3.51 9.70 -3.91
N GLY A 131 -2.69 9.51 -2.87
CA GLY A 131 -1.65 10.45 -2.47
C GLY A 131 -0.59 10.65 -3.56
N ALA A 132 -0.17 9.58 -4.22
CA ALA A 132 0.75 9.65 -5.36
C ALA A 132 0.16 10.45 -6.53
N ALA A 133 -1.13 10.26 -6.85
CA ALA A 133 -1.81 10.98 -7.92
C ALA A 133 -1.91 12.49 -7.62
N VAL A 134 -2.25 12.86 -6.38
CA VAL A 134 -2.28 14.28 -5.95
C VAL A 134 -0.91 14.93 -6.08
N LYS A 135 0.15 14.24 -5.61
CA LYS A 135 1.52 14.75 -5.68
C LYS A 135 1.97 14.98 -7.13
N ALA A 136 1.72 14.01 -8.00
CA ALA A 136 2.08 14.09 -9.41
C ALA A 136 1.29 15.19 -10.15
N GLY A 137 0.02 15.38 -9.80
CA GLY A 137 -0.81 16.46 -10.35
C GLY A 137 -0.40 17.85 -9.87
N ALA A 138 0.17 17.97 -8.66
CA ALA A 138 0.70 19.23 -8.13
C ALA A 138 2.06 19.64 -8.74
N ALA A 139 2.75 18.70 -9.39
CA ALA A 139 4.02 18.95 -10.09
C ALA A 139 3.82 19.33 -11.58
N SER A 140 2.58 19.37 -12.06
CA SER A 140 2.17 19.74 -13.44
C SER A 140 1.71 21.19 -13.53
#